data_AF-A0A2W4TVJ4-F1
#
_entry.id   AF-A0A2W4TVJ4-F1
#
_cell.length_a   1.000
_cell.length_b   1.000
_cell.length_c   1.000
_cell.angle_alpha   90.00
_cell.angle_beta   90.00
_cell.angle_gamma   90.00
#
_symmetry.space_group_name_H-M   'P 1'
#
loop_
_entity.id
_entity.type
_entity.pdbx_description
1 polymer ?
#
loop_
_entity_poly.entity_id
_entity_poly.type
_entity_poly.pdbx_seq_one_letter_code
_entity_poly.pdbx_strand_id
1 'polypeptide(L)'
;MICLAEVRCAPIPAMSFGNIGTRRSQSCLIGKDRTCSGRQRRFMFELLVPPSDDQLARAGGNRDVFDRRARPLRMQQTLRTLQDAGIEPDVWKVEGLDSHADGERMVQIARRAGRDQIGCSTLDRGADEAKVRSWLTIASGVPGFIGFAVGRTSFWNAVSGHRAQTLTRAEAVTQIARRLREWVEVFEAGRPSRSPGSVAAAWPA
;
A
#
# COMPACT_ATOMS: atom_id res chain seq x y z
N MET A 1 -3.94 0.24 -18.11
CA MET A 1 -4.71 1.25 -17.32
C MET A 1 -5.24 0.63 -16.03
N ILE A 2 -4.98 1.23 -14.86
CA ILE A 2 -5.36 0.73 -13.52
C ILE A 2 -6.58 1.49 -13.01
N CYS A 3 -7.59 0.79 -12.50
CA CYS A 3 -8.67 1.36 -11.72
C CYS A 3 -8.30 1.32 -10.23
N LEU A 4 -8.29 2.48 -9.58
CA LEU A 4 -8.00 2.61 -8.15
C LEU A 4 -9.30 2.54 -7.34
N ALA A 5 -9.34 1.68 -6.33
CA ALA A 5 -10.28 1.83 -5.22
C ALA A 5 -9.52 2.16 -3.94
N GLU A 6 -9.81 3.33 -3.37
CA GLU A 6 -9.41 3.69 -2.01
C GLU A 6 -10.57 3.32 -1.07
N VAL A 7 -10.32 2.42 -0.12
CA VAL A 7 -11.30 2.07 0.92
C VAL A 7 -10.58 1.98 2.26
N ARG A 8 -10.96 2.83 3.21
CA ARG A 8 -10.45 2.81 4.58
C ARG A 8 -11.18 1.73 5.36
N CYS A 9 -10.48 0.85 6.08
CA CYS A 9 -11.13 -0.06 7.04
C CYS A 9 -11.49 0.71 8.31
N ALA A 10 -12.76 0.84 8.66
CA ALA A 10 -13.12 1.29 10.02
C ALA A 10 -12.94 0.16 11.04
N PRO A 11 -12.55 0.45 12.30
CA PRO A 11 -12.61 -0.53 13.38
C PRO A 11 -14.06 -0.96 13.63
N ILE A 12 -14.25 -2.24 13.91
CA ILE A 12 -15.55 -2.81 14.30
C ILE A 12 -15.75 -2.50 15.80
N PRO A 13 -16.85 -1.88 16.29
CA PRO A 13 -17.68 -0.74 15.81
C PRO A 13 -17.16 0.61 16.40
N ALA A 14 -17.56 1.84 16.02
CA ALA A 14 -18.83 2.40 15.58
C ALA A 14 -18.68 3.47 14.47
N MET A 15 -19.72 3.55 13.63
CA MET A 15 -20.03 4.53 12.56
C MET A 15 -18.94 5.51 12.11
N SER A 16 -18.28 5.19 10.99
CA SER A 16 -17.97 6.15 9.92
C SER A 16 -17.79 5.39 8.61
N PHE A 17 -17.99 6.06 7.46
CA PHE A 17 -17.96 5.47 6.12
C PHE A 17 -16.75 4.53 5.91
N GLY A 18 -17.03 3.26 5.59
CA GLY A 18 -16.03 2.26 5.18
C GLY A 18 -15.82 1.06 6.11
N ASN A 19 -16.87 0.41 6.61
CA ASN A 19 -16.66 -0.90 7.26
C ASN A 19 -16.68 -2.02 6.19
N ILE A 20 -15.48 -2.44 5.74
CA ILE A 20 -15.28 -3.55 4.81
C ILE A 20 -15.92 -4.87 5.31
N GLY A 21 -16.18 -5.00 6.61
CA GLY A 21 -16.88 -6.16 7.18
C GLY A 21 -18.37 -6.25 6.80
N THR A 22 -18.96 -5.22 6.19
CA THR A 22 -20.37 -5.27 5.78
C THR A 22 -20.53 -5.93 4.41
N ARG A 23 -21.59 -6.75 4.26
CA ARG A 23 -21.93 -7.38 2.96
C ARG A 23 -22.07 -6.34 1.84
N ARG A 24 -22.63 -5.15 2.15
CA ARG A 24 -22.79 -4.06 1.19
C ARG A 24 -21.45 -3.54 0.66
N SER A 25 -20.47 -3.31 1.54
CA SER A 25 -19.14 -2.88 1.14
C SER A 25 -18.42 -3.94 0.31
N GLN A 26 -18.54 -5.22 0.70
CA GLN A 26 -17.96 -6.34 -0.06
C GLN A 26 -18.57 -6.48 -1.46
N SER A 27 -19.90 -6.43 -1.57
CA SER A 27 -20.58 -6.49 -2.87
C SER A 27 -20.18 -5.34 -3.80
N CYS A 28 -19.97 -4.12 -3.26
CA CYS A 28 -19.48 -2.99 -4.04
C CYS A 28 -18.07 -3.25 -4.59
N LEU A 29 -17.19 -3.86 -3.79
CA LEU A 29 -15.82 -4.19 -4.18
C LEU A 29 -15.77 -5.28 -5.26
N ILE A 30 -16.58 -6.33 -5.10
CA ILE A 30 -16.74 -7.38 -6.12
C ILE A 30 -17.28 -6.76 -7.44
N GLY A 31 -18.23 -5.83 -7.34
CA GLY A 31 -18.75 -5.11 -8.51
C GLY A 31 -17.68 -4.29 -9.23
N LYS A 32 -16.76 -3.65 -8.48
CA LYS A 32 -15.63 -2.91 -9.06
C LYS A 32 -14.66 -3.84 -9.78
N ASP A 33 -14.28 -4.95 -9.14
CA ASP A 33 -13.41 -5.96 -9.75
C ASP A 33 -13.98 -6.47 -11.09
N ARG A 34 -15.24 -6.93 -11.09
CA ARG A 34 -15.95 -7.36 -12.30
C ARG A 34 -15.99 -6.29 -13.40
N THR A 35 -16.21 -5.02 -13.02
CA THR A 35 -16.22 -3.91 -13.97
C THR A 35 -14.83 -3.66 -14.59
N CYS A 36 -13.77 -3.82 -13.80
CA CYS A 36 -12.40 -3.69 -14.27
C CYS A 36 -12.05 -4.81 -15.25
N SER A 37 -12.33 -6.06 -14.87
CA SER A 37 -12.13 -7.23 -15.73
C SER A 37 -12.90 -7.09 -17.05
N GLY A 38 -14.19 -6.74 -17.00
CA GLY A 38 -15.01 -6.54 -18.21
C GLY A 38 -14.54 -5.42 -19.13
N ARG A 39 -13.69 -4.50 -18.63
CA ARG A 39 -13.07 -3.42 -19.39
C ARG A 39 -11.58 -3.65 -19.68
N GLN A 40 -11.06 -4.85 -19.41
CA GLN A 40 -9.63 -5.19 -19.53
C GLN A 40 -8.73 -4.21 -18.76
N ARG A 41 -9.20 -3.73 -17.61
CA ARG A 41 -8.44 -2.87 -16.69
C ARG A 41 -8.05 -3.67 -15.47
N ARG A 42 -6.91 -3.32 -14.90
CA ARG A 42 -6.45 -3.92 -13.65
C ARG A 42 -7.08 -3.22 -12.45
N PHE A 43 -7.34 -3.98 -11.40
CA PHE A 43 -7.91 -3.51 -10.15
C PHE A 43 -6.83 -3.40 -9.07
N MET A 44 -6.60 -2.19 -8.57
CA MET A 44 -5.73 -1.96 -7.42
C MET A 44 -6.56 -1.59 -6.19
N PHE A 45 -6.30 -2.30 -5.09
CA PHE A 45 -6.99 -2.10 -3.82
C PHE A 45 -6.04 -1.50 -2.78
N GLU A 46 -6.39 -0.33 -2.26
CA GLU A 46 -5.67 0.28 -1.14
C GLU A 46 -6.24 -0.17 0.21
N LEU A 47 -5.41 -0.87 0.98
CA LEU A 47 -5.72 -1.39 2.31
C LEU A 47 -5.12 -0.47 3.39
N LEU A 48 -6.00 0.20 4.13
CA LEU A 48 -5.64 1.04 5.28
C LEU A 48 -6.30 0.50 6.55
N VAL A 49 -5.51 0.23 7.59
CA VAL A 49 -5.98 -0.41 8.83
C VAL A 49 -5.74 0.48 10.05
N PRO A 50 -6.55 1.54 10.25
CA PRO A 50 -6.43 2.39 11.44
C PRO A 50 -6.59 1.56 12.73
N PRO A 51 -5.91 1.95 13.83
CA PRO A 51 -6.16 1.35 15.13
C PRO A 51 -7.58 1.65 15.60
N SER A 52 -8.19 0.70 16.30
CA SER A 52 -9.33 1.02 17.18
C SER A 52 -8.83 1.72 18.44
N ASP A 53 -9.72 2.44 19.13
CA ASP A 53 -9.39 3.10 20.40
C ASP A 53 -8.83 2.11 21.43
N ASP A 54 -9.45 0.94 21.57
CA ASP A 54 -8.97 -0.15 22.42
C ASP A 54 -7.56 -0.65 22.06
N GLN A 55 -7.23 -0.70 20.77
CA GLN A 55 -5.91 -1.15 20.32
C GLN A 55 -4.85 -0.10 20.60
N LEU A 56 -5.20 1.18 20.45
CA LEU A 56 -4.33 2.29 20.79
C LEU A 56 -4.14 2.39 22.31
N ALA A 57 -5.20 2.17 23.09
CA ALA A 57 -5.13 2.10 24.55
C ALA A 57 -4.22 0.95 25.02
N ARG A 58 -4.34 -0.25 24.43
CA ARG A 58 -3.42 -1.37 24.68
C ARG A 58 -1.97 -1.08 24.26
N ALA A 59 -1.76 -0.16 23.33
CA ALA A 59 -0.44 0.35 22.96
C ALA A 59 0.02 1.52 23.84
N GLY A 60 -0.67 1.81 24.95
CA GLY A 60 -0.35 2.91 25.86
C GLY A 60 -0.55 4.29 25.23
N GLY A 61 -1.49 4.42 24.28
CA GLY A 61 -1.68 5.62 23.47
C GLY A 61 -0.62 5.82 22.38
N ASN A 62 0.37 4.93 22.28
CA ASN A 62 1.49 5.09 21.36
C ASN A 62 1.18 4.43 20.00
N ARG A 63 1.03 5.28 18.98
CA ARG A 63 0.74 4.84 17.61
C ARG A 63 1.89 4.05 16.99
N ASP A 64 3.14 4.35 17.28
CA ASP A 64 4.29 3.62 16.73
C ASP A 64 4.36 2.20 17.27
N VAL A 65 3.96 1.99 18.52
CA VAL A 65 3.85 0.65 19.11
C VAL A 65 2.75 -0.16 18.39
N PHE A 66 1.61 0.46 18.12
CA PHE A 66 0.56 -0.17 17.31
C PHE A 66 1.06 -0.50 15.89
N ASP A 67 1.69 0.47 15.22
CA ASP A 67 2.20 0.35 13.86
C ASP A 67 3.21 -0.79 13.72
N ARG A 68 4.08 -0.97 14.72
CA ARG A 68 5.11 -2.01 14.70
C ARG A 68 4.58 -3.39 15.06
N ARG A 69 3.67 -3.49 16.04
CA ARG A 69 3.30 -4.79 16.64
C ARG A 69 1.95 -5.32 16.16
N ALA A 70 0.96 -4.45 16.02
CA ALA A 70 -0.42 -4.86 15.78
C ALA A 70 -0.85 -4.67 14.33
N ARG A 71 -0.43 -3.57 13.69
CA ARG A 71 -0.84 -3.24 12.31
C ARG A 71 -0.50 -4.36 11.30
N PRO A 72 0.70 -4.96 11.26
CA PRO A 72 1.01 -6.02 10.29
C PRO A 72 0.07 -7.21 10.43
N LEU A 73 -0.17 -7.67 11.66
CA LEU A 73 -1.09 -8.77 11.95
C LEU A 73 -2.52 -8.46 11.52
N ARG A 74 -2.97 -7.21 11.73
CA ARG A 74 -4.30 -6.77 11.31
C ARG A 74 -4.42 -6.69 9.79
N MET A 75 -3.42 -6.15 9.11
CA MET A 75 -3.39 -6.14 7.64
C MET A 75 -3.45 -7.56 7.06
N GLN A 76 -2.66 -8.49 7.61
CA GLN A 76 -2.67 -9.90 7.22
C GLN A 76 -4.05 -10.53 7.42
N GLN A 77 -4.69 -10.29 8.57
CA GLN A 77 -6.05 -10.77 8.86
C GLN A 77 -7.08 -10.18 7.90
N THR A 78 -7.05 -8.87 7.68
CA THR A 78 -8.00 -8.19 6.79
C THR A 78 -7.84 -8.64 5.35
N LEU A 79 -6.61 -8.83 4.87
CA LEU A 79 -6.34 -9.32 3.52
C LEU A 79 -6.95 -10.72 3.32
N ARG A 80 -6.81 -11.62 4.31
CA ARG A 80 -7.47 -12.94 4.28
C ARG A 80 -9.00 -12.79 4.21
N THR A 81 -9.58 -12.00 5.10
CA THR A 81 -11.04 -11.78 5.13
C THR A 81 -11.57 -11.24 3.81
N LEU A 82 -10.86 -10.31 3.17
CA LEU A 82 -11.24 -9.74 1.88
C LEU A 82 -11.22 -10.79 0.76
N GLN A 83 -10.14 -11.56 0.67
CA GLN A 83 -10.03 -12.65 -0.30
C GLN A 83 -11.07 -13.76 -0.05
N ASP A 84 -11.35 -14.12 1.21
CA ASP A 84 -12.39 -15.12 1.54
C ASP A 84 -13.79 -14.61 1.13
N ALA A 85 -13.99 -13.29 1.07
CA ALA A 85 -15.20 -12.66 0.56
C ALA A 85 -15.23 -12.51 -0.98
N GLY A 86 -14.22 -13.03 -1.70
CA GLY A 86 -14.15 -12.99 -3.17
C GLY A 86 -13.63 -11.67 -3.75
N ILE A 87 -12.85 -10.91 -2.99
CA ILE A 87 -12.24 -9.66 -3.45
C ILE A 87 -10.82 -9.97 -3.97
N GLU A 88 -10.65 -9.84 -5.28
CA GLU A 88 -9.48 -10.34 -6.03
C GLU A 88 -8.76 -9.23 -6.82
N PRO A 89 -8.12 -8.25 -6.16
CA PRO A 89 -7.39 -7.22 -6.86
C PRO A 89 -6.09 -7.75 -7.48
N ASP A 90 -5.69 -7.20 -8.63
CA ASP A 90 -4.39 -7.46 -9.26
C ASP A 90 -3.22 -6.93 -8.42
N VAL A 91 -3.44 -5.85 -7.67
CA VAL A 91 -2.43 -5.22 -6.80
C VAL A 91 -3.02 -4.86 -5.45
N TRP A 92 -2.38 -5.31 -4.38
CA TRP A 92 -2.61 -4.82 -3.02
C TRP A 92 -1.68 -3.64 -2.74
N LYS A 93 -2.23 -2.45 -2.54
CA LYS A 93 -1.50 -1.29 -2.02
C LYS A 93 -1.65 -1.29 -0.50
N VAL A 94 -0.56 -1.57 0.20
CA VAL A 94 -0.53 -1.86 1.63
C VAL A 94 0.35 -0.87 2.38
N GLU A 95 0.08 -0.67 3.67
CA GLU A 95 0.87 0.21 4.53
C GLU A 95 2.33 -0.26 4.66
N GLY A 96 3.26 0.67 4.85
CA GLY A 96 4.67 0.37 5.10
C GLY A 96 4.88 -0.51 6.33
N LEU A 97 5.80 -1.47 6.21
CA LEU A 97 6.09 -2.49 7.21
C LEU A 97 7.51 -2.31 7.76
N ASP A 98 7.67 -2.51 9.06
CA ASP A 98 8.95 -2.37 9.77
C ASP A 98 9.79 -3.65 9.78
N SER A 99 9.31 -4.71 9.14
CA SER A 99 9.94 -6.04 9.15
C SER A 99 9.85 -6.70 7.78
N HIS A 100 10.97 -7.25 7.32
CA HIS A 100 11.05 -8.03 6.08
C HIS A 100 10.17 -9.28 6.14
N ALA A 101 10.18 -10.01 7.26
CA ALA A 101 9.35 -11.19 7.47
C ALA A 101 7.84 -10.88 7.41
N ASP A 102 7.41 -9.69 7.85
CA ASP A 102 6.00 -9.29 7.70
C ASP A 102 5.66 -8.96 6.25
N GLY A 103 6.60 -8.41 5.48
CA GLY A 103 6.48 -8.25 4.05
C GLY A 103 6.31 -9.59 3.33
N GLU A 104 7.14 -10.58 3.65
CA GLU A 104 7.04 -11.94 3.09
C GLU A 104 5.68 -12.57 3.39
N ARG A 105 5.22 -12.49 4.66
CA ARG A 105 3.89 -12.99 5.06
C ARG A 105 2.77 -12.29 4.30
N MET A 106 2.86 -10.97 4.09
CA MET A 106 1.87 -10.25 3.30
C MET A 106 1.78 -10.77 1.86
N VAL A 107 2.92 -10.98 1.20
CA VAL A 107 2.95 -11.55 -0.15
C VAL A 107 2.40 -12.98 -0.17
N GLN A 108 2.79 -13.82 0.79
CA GLN A 108 2.29 -15.20 0.88
C GLN A 108 0.76 -15.24 1.00
N ILE A 109 0.17 -14.36 1.79
CA ILE A 109 -1.29 -14.27 1.92
C ILE A 109 -1.91 -13.73 0.63
N ALA A 110 -1.35 -12.66 0.05
CA ALA A 110 -1.84 -12.09 -1.20
C ALA A 110 -1.88 -13.13 -2.34
N ARG A 111 -0.92 -14.07 -2.35
CA ARG A 111 -0.79 -15.10 -3.37
C ARG A 111 -1.42 -16.46 -3.03
N ARG A 112 -2.01 -16.61 -1.84
CA ARG A 112 -2.55 -17.91 -1.39
C ARG A 112 -3.59 -18.45 -2.37
N ALA A 113 -3.74 -19.77 -2.41
CA ALA A 113 -4.70 -20.49 -3.27
C ALA A 113 -4.59 -20.13 -4.76
N GLY A 114 -3.36 -20.12 -5.30
CA GLY A 114 -3.09 -20.01 -6.75
C GLY A 114 -3.09 -18.58 -7.30
N ARG A 115 -2.96 -17.57 -6.44
CA ARG A 115 -2.95 -16.14 -6.82
C ARG A 115 -1.52 -15.65 -7.10
N ASP A 116 -0.70 -16.47 -7.76
CA ASP A 116 0.75 -16.27 -7.90
C ASP A 116 1.13 -14.97 -8.64
N GLN A 117 0.23 -14.47 -9.48
CA GLN A 117 0.38 -13.25 -10.27
C GLN A 117 0.13 -11.95 -9.48
N ILE A 118 -0.41 -12.04 -8.26
CA ILE A 118 -0.74 -10.86 -7.46
C ILE A 118 0.52 -10.18 -6.93
N GLY A 119 0.53 -8.85 -7.00
CA GLY A 119 1.62 -8.02 -6.51
C GLY A 119 1.19 -7.14 -5.34
N CYS A 120 2.18 -6.74 -4.54
CA CYS A 120 2.01 -5.77 -3.46
C CYS A 120 2.75 -4.46 -3.78
N SER A 121 2.21 -3.33 -3.37
CA SER A 121 2.92 -2.05 -3.36
C SER A 121 2.83 -1.42 -1.99
N THR A 122 3.90 -0.75 -1.54
CA THR A 122 3.91 -0.09 -0.22
C THR A 122 3.52 1.39 -0.33
N LEU A 123 2.86 1.94 0.69
CA LEU A 123 2.43 3.35 0.74
C LEU A 123 2.97 4.08 2.00
N ASP A 124 3.17 5.39 1.87
CA ASP A 124 3.92 6.25 2.82
C ASP A 124 3.12 6.78 4.01
N ARG A 125 1.78 6.85 3.92
CA ARG A 125 0.91 7.40 4.98
C ARG A 125 1.23 8.83 5.43
N GLY A 126 2.05 9.57 4.68
CA GLY A 126 2.58 10.86 5.11
C GLY A 126 3.59 10.77 6.26
N ALA A 127 4.28 9.62 6.40
CA ALA A 127 5.43 9.48 7.29
C ALA A 127 6.60 10.35 6.82
N ASP A 128 7.56 10.58 7.72
CA ASP A 128 8.78 11.29 7.38
C ASP A 128 9.65 10.51 6.38
N GLU A 129 10.61 11.22 5.78
CA GLU A 129 11.46 10.71 4.72
C GLU A 129 12.32 9.51 5.15
N ALA A 130 12.81 9.50 6.39
CA ALA A 130 13.65 8.44 6.90
C ALA A 130 12.84 7.15 7.06
N LYS A 131 11.61 7.27 7.57
CA LYS A 131 10.68 6.15 7.70
C LYS A 131 10.25 5.60 6.34
N VAL A 132 9.93 6.48 5.38
CA VAL A 132 9.60 6.07 4.00
C VAL A 132 10.77 5.33 3.36
N ARG A 133 12.00 5.85 3.49
CA ARG A 133 13.20 5.16 2.98
C ARG A 133 13.32 3.75 3.57
N SER A 134 13.17 3.62 4.89
CA SER A 134 13.22 2.32 5.58
C SER A 134 12.17 1.34 5.02
N TRP A 135 10.93 1.79 4.81
CA TRP A 135 9.87 0.94 4.26
C TRP A 135 10.12 0.55 2.81
N LEU A 136 10.63 1.46 1.98
CA LEU A 136 10.98 1.16 0.60
C LEU A 136 12.10 0.13 0.53
N THR A 137 13.15 0.26 1.35
CA THR A 137 14.25 -0.72 1.43
C THR A 137 13.74 -2.10 1.84
N ILE A 138 12.86 -2.18 2.84
CA ILE A 138 12.25 -3.45 3.26
C ILE A 138 11.42 -4.05 2.12
N ALA A 139 10.51 -3.26 1.55
CA ALA A 139 9.61 -3.72 0.50
C ALA A 139 10.39 -4.20 -0.74
N SER A 140 11.42 -3.48 -1.17
CA SER A 140 12.22 -3.85 -2.35
C SER A 140 12.91 -5.21 -2.20
N GLY A 141 13.28 -5.59 -0.98
CA GLY A 141 13.93 -6.86 -0.70
C GLY A 141 12.99 -8.07 -0.63
N VAL A 142 11.67 -7.86 -0.75
CA VAL A 142 10.66 -8.93 -0.66
C VAL A 142 10.11 -9.26 -2.05
N PRO A 143 10.42 -10.45 -2.62
CA PRO A 143 9.83 -10.88 -3.88
C PRO A 143 8.30 -10.86 -3.81
N GLY A 144 7.66 -10.10 -4.70
CA GLY A 144 6.20 -9.91 -4.73
C GLY A 144 5.76 -8.50 -4.36
N PHE A 145 6.63 -7.69 -3.74
CA PHE A 145 6.49 -6.24 -3.83
C PHE A 145 7.01 -5.74 -5.18
N ILE A 146 6.15 -5.04 -5.90
CA ILE A 146 6.39 -4.64 -7.31
C ILE A 146 6.60 -3.15 -7.49
N GLY A 147 6.39 -2.37 -6.43
CA GLY A 147 6.52 -0.92 -6.47
C GLY A 147 6.05 -0.26 -5.17
N PHE A 148 5.83 1.04 -5.25
CA PHE A 148 5.45 1.88 -4.12
C PHE A 148 4.52 3.01 -4.56
N ALA A 149 3.86 3.63 -3.59
CA ALA A 149 2.98 4.77 -3.75
C ALA A 149 3.26 5.78 -2.63
N VAL A 150 4.29 6.61 -2.83
CA VAL A 150 4.67 7.69 -1.91
C VAL A 150 4.07 9.02 -2.39
N GLY A 151 3.05 9.48 -1.69
CA GLY A 151 2.27 10.65 -2.09
C GLY A 151 2.77 11.93 -1.44
N ARG A 152 2.16 12.30 -0.30
CA ARG A 152 2.38 13.60 0.36
C ARG A 152 3.86 13.85 0.66
N THR A 153 4.60 12.82 1.09
CA THR A 153 6.03 12.95 1.38
C THR A 153 6.86 13.30 0.13
N SER A 154 6.35 13.02 -1.08
CA SER A 154 7.02 13.36 -2.34
C SER A 154 6.87 14.82 -2.76
N PHE A 155 5.72 15.45 -2.50
CA PHE A 155 5.38 16.73 -3.12
C PHE A 155 4.76 17.80 -2.20
N TRP A 156 4.33 17.46 -0.98
CA TRP A 156 3.56 18.38 -0.15
C TRP A 156 4.30 19.68 0.14
N ASN A 157 5.57 19.60 0.55
CA ASN A 157 6.38 20.78 0.88
C ASN A 157 6.64 21.66 -0.35
N ALA A 158 6.90 21.06 -1.51
CA ALA A 158 7.12 21.79 -2.76
C ALA A 158 5.86 22.51 -3.24
N VAL A 159 4.71 21.82 -3.20
CA VAL A 159 3.40 22.42 -3.55
C VAL A 159 3.02 23.51 -2.57
N SER A 160 3.23 23.29 -1.27
CA SER A 160 2.94 24.28 -0.23
C SER A 160 3.82 25.52 -0.36
N GLY A 161 5.12 25.34 -0.59
CA GLY A 161 6.05 26.45 -0.80
C GLY A 161 5.74 27.24 -2.07
N HIS A 162 5.32 26.57 -3.15
CA HIS A 162 4.89 27.27 -4.36
C HIS A 162 3.62 28.10 -4.13
N ARG A 163 2.62 27.52 -3.45
CA ARG A 163 1.38 28.23 -3.10
C ARG A 163 1.63 29.40 -2.16
N ALA A 164 2.59 29.28 -1.25
CA ALA A 164 3.02 30.34 -0.34
C ALA A 164 3.94 31.38 -1.01
N GLN A 165 4.23 31.23 -2.31
CA GLN A 165 5.15 32.09 -3.07
C GLN A 165 6.58 32.11 -2.51
N THR A 166 6.95 31.14 -1.68
CA THR A 166 8.33 30.96 -1.17
C THR A 166 9.18 30.09 -2.10
N LEU A 167 8.54 29.42 -3.07
CA LEU A 167 9.19 28.70 -4.16
C LEU A 167 8.59 29.11 -5.50
N THR A 168 9.44 29.27 -6.50
CA THR A 168 9.01 29.33 -7.89
C THR A 168 8.44 27.97 -8.33
N ARG A 169 7.66 27.97 -9.40
CA ARG A 169 7.15 26.73 -10.01
C ARG A 169 8.30 25.78 -10.40
N ALA A 170 9.41 26.32 -10.92
CA ALA A 170 10.57 25.55 -11.36
C ALA A 170 11.28 24.86 -10.19
N GLU A 171 11.44 25.56 -9.06
CA GLU A 171 12.01 24.98 -7.84
C GLU A 171 11.11 23.88 -7.27
N ALA A 172 9.79 24.11 -7.23
CA ALA A 172 8.85 23.10 -6.77
C ALA A 172 8.88 21.83 -7.65
N VAL A 173 8.91 21.99 -8.98
CA VAL A 173 9.07 20.85 -9.92
C VAL A 173 10.38 20.11 -9.67
N THR A 174 11.49 20.85 -9.52
CA THR A 174 12.81 20.25 -9.25
C THR A 174 12.81 19.46 -7.95
N GLN A 175 12.20 19.99 -6.89
CA GLN A 175 12.10 19.30 -5.61
C GLN A 175 11.27 18.00 -5.71
N ILE A 176 10.11 18.04 -6.40
CA ILE A 176 9.27 16.85 -6.61
C ILE A 176 10.01 15.80 -7.43
N ALA A 177 10.66 16.20 -8.52
CA ALA A 177 11.39 15.30 -9.40
C ALA A 177 12.56 14.63 -8.68
N ARG A 178 13.34 15.39 -7.91
CA ARG A 178 14.43 14.86 -7.05
C ARG A 178 13.87 13.82 -6.08
N ARG A 179 12.78 14.15 -5.38
CA ARG A 179 12.21 13.28 -4.36
C ARG A 179 11.66 11.96 -4.93
N LEU A 180 10.94 12.04 -6.06
CA LEU A 180 10.46 10.85 -6.75
C LEU A 180 11.62 9.98 -7.24
N ARG A 181 12.70 10.58 -7.77
CA ARG A 181 13.90 9.87 -8.19
C ARG A 181 14.55 9.12 -7.03
N GLU A 182 14.71 9.76 -5.87
CA GLU A 182 15.26 9.12 -4.67
C GLU A 182 14.46 7.87 -4.25
N TRP A 183 13.12 7.91 -4.33
CA TRP A 183 12.30 6.73 -4.03
C TRP A 183 12.49 5.61 -5.03
N VAL A 184 12.59 5.93 -6.32
CA VAL A 184 12.90 4.94 -7.36
C VAL A 184 14.26 4.32 -7.12
N GLU A 185 15.28 5.13 -6.85
CA GLU A 185 16.64 4.65 -6.58
C GLU A 185 16.70 3.73 -5.36
N VAL A 186 16.07 4.12 -4.24
CA VAL A 186 16.00 3.27 -3.03
C VAL A 186 15.31 1.95 -3.31
N PHE A 187 14.18 1.99 -4.03
CA PHE A 187 13.41 0.78 -4.30
C PHE A 187 14.14 -0.15 -5.28
N GLU A 188 14.71 0.37 -6.37
CA GLU A 188 15.44 -0.44 -7.35
C GLU A 188 16.74 -1.02 -6.77
N ALA A 189 17.45 -0.27 -5.92
CA ALA A 189 18.69 -0.74 -5.28
C ALA A 189 18.47 -1.97 -4.38
N GLY A 190 17.30 -2.11 -3.76
CA GLY A 190 16.99 -3.25 -2.89
C GLY A 190 16.36 -4.44 -3.59
N ARG A 191 16.07 -4.37 -4.90
CA ARG A 191 15.45 -5.49 -5.63
C ARG A 191 16.45 -6.63 -5.80
N PRO A 192 16.08 -7.89 -5.52
CA PRO A 192 16.91 -9.02 -5.87
C PRO A 192 17.09 -9.08 -7.39
N SER A 193 18.30 -9.45 -7.83
CA SER A 193 18.61 -9.64 -9.26
C SER A 193 17.60 -10.59 -9.89
N ARG A 194 16.95 -10.19 -10.99
CA ARG A 194 16.05 -11.08 -11.74
C ARG A 194 16.85 -12.29 -12.22
N SER A 195 16.49 -13.48 -11.75
CA SER A 195 16.99 -14.72 -12.36
C SER A 195 16.49 -14.81 -13.81
N PRO A 196 17.36 -15.07 -14.80
CA PRO A 196 16.93 -15.34 -16.16
C PRO A 196 16.03 -16.59 -16.14
N GLY A 197 14.74 -16.43 -16.42
CA GLY A 197 13.77 -17.54 -16.45
C GLY A 197 12.61 -17.46 -15.45
N SER A 198 12.65 -16.56 -14.45
CA SER A 198 11.45 -16.31 -13.64
C SER A 198 10.49 -15.40 -14.42
N VAL A 199 9.61 -16.01 -15.21
CA VAL A 199 8.44 -15.31 -15.74
C VAL A 199 7.46 -15.12 -14.57
N ALA A 200 7.79 -14.22 -13.63
CA ALA A 200 6.72 -13.47 -12.99
C ALA A 200 6.04 -12.77 -14.17
N ALA A 201 4.81 -13.17 -14.49
CA ALA A 201 4.01 -12.64 -15.59
C ALA A 201 4.32 -11.15 -15.68
N ALA A 202 5.13 -10.78 -16.68
CA ALA A 202 5.55 -9.41 -16.84
C ALA A 202 4.25 -8.64 -16.91
N TRP A 203 4.03 -7.68 -16.02
CA TRP A 203 2.94 -6.73 -16.15
C TRP A 203 3.09 -6.15 -17.57
N PRO A 204 2.25 -6.49 -18.58
CA PRO A 204 2.37 -5.77 -19.83
C PRO A 204 2.05 -4.31 -19.53
N ALA A 205 2.96 -3.45 -19.99
CA ALA A 205 2.88 -1.99 -19.90
C ALA A 205 1.51 -1.48 -20.35
#